data_AF-X1G3L5-F1
#
_entry.id   AF-X1G3L5-F1
#
_cell.length_a   1.000
_cell.length_b   1.000
_cell.length_c   1.000
_cell.angle_alpha   90.00
_cell.angle_beta   90.00
_cell.angle_gamma   90.00
#
_symmetry.space_group_name_H-M   'P 1'
#
loop_
_entity.id
_entity.type
_entity.pdbx_description
1 polymer ?
#
loop_
_entity_poly.entity_id
_entity_poly.type
_entity_poly.pdbx_seq_one_letter_code
_entity_poly.pdbx_strand_id
1 'polypeptide(L)'
;EPLPLLESTPQNNSQAAKKTARIVNEVIRESRSRLASHPLNKQREKEGRLPANVILTRGAGVYEKVESLKDRYGIRSCCIAGSALYKGVAKYVGMEVLKVPGATGRIDTDIEAKAKAARQALEEF
;
A
#
# COMPACT_ATOMS: atom_id res chain seq x y z
N GLU A 1 -2.63 29.00 -4.81
CA GLU A 1 -3.11 28.73 -3.44
C GLU A 1 -3.07 27.23 -3.16
N PRO A 2 -2.87 26.78 -1.90
CA PRO A 2 -2.98 25.37 -1.57
C PRO A 2 -4.43 24.90 -1.76
N LEU A 3 -4.60 23.74 -2.40
CA LEU A 3 -5.91 23.14 -2.64
C LEU A 3 -6.62 22.80 -1.32
N PRO A 4 -7.95 22.98 -1.23
CA PRO A 4 -8.70 22.61 -0.04
C PRO A 4 -8.65 21.10 0.19
N LEU A 5 -8.61 20.70 1.46
CA LEU A 5 -8.74 19.30 1.85
C LEU A 5 -10.18 18.86 1.60
N LEU A 6 -10.36 17.90 0.69
CA LEU A 6 -11.68 17.34 0.38
C LEU A 6 -12.11 16.36 1.48
N GLU A 7 -13.39 16.41 1.84
CA GLU A 7 -13.98 15.42 2.73
C GLU A 7 -14.35 14.14 1.99
N SER A 8 -14.15 13.00 2.65
CA SER A 8 -14.68 11.71 2.18
C SER A 8 -16.19 11.69 2.35
N THR A 9 -16.91 11.38 1.27
CA THR A 9 -18.37 11.20 1.27
C THR A 9 -18.73 9.72 1.21
N PRO A 10 -19.86 9.30 1.83
CA PRO A 10 -20.30 7.90 1.75
C PRO A 10 -20.65 7.52 0.30
N GLN A 11 -20.31 6.30 -0.10
CA GLN A 11 -20.63 5.80 -1.46
C GLN A 11 -22.12 5.48 -1.65
N ASN A 12 -22.86 5.24 -0.57
CA ASN A 12 -24.30 4.97 -0.59
C ASN A 12 -24.95 5.42 0.73
N ASN A 13 -26.28 5.30 0.82
CA ASN A 13 -27.06 5.77 1.97
C ASN A 13 -27.00 4.87 3.22
N SER A 14 -26.23 3.77 3.18
CA SER A 14 -26.13 2.85 4.31
C SER A 14 -25.49 3.51 5.54
N GLN A 15 -25.91 3.07 6.73
CA GLN A 15 -25.33 3.54 7.98
C GLN A 15 -23.84 3.18 8.09
N ALA A 16 -23.43 2.04 7.52
CA ALA A 16 -22.03 1.63 7.44
C ALA A 16 -21.19 2.62 6.61
N ALA A 17 -21.64 2.99 5.40
CA ALA A 17 -20.93 3.93 4.55
C ALA A 17 -20.80 5.32 5.22
N LYS A 18 -21.88 5.81 5.83
CA LYS A 18 -21.88 7.07 6.60
C LYS A 18 -20.89 7.03 7.76
N LYS A 19 -20.87 5.92 8.52
CA LYS A 19 -19.93 5.72 9.63
C LYS A 19 -18.48 5.72 9.14
N THR A 20 -18.17 5.00 8.05
CA THR A 20 -16.81 4.95 7.48
C THR A 20 -16.34 6.33 7.04
N ALA A 21 -17.16 7.06 6.27
CA ALA A 21 -16.83 8.42 5.82
C ALA A 21 -16.54 9.36 7.01
N ARG A 22 -17.38 9.32 8.06
CA ARG A 22 -17.18 10.09 9.29
C ARG A 22 -15.84 9.78 9.96
N ILE A 23 -15.52 8.50 10.14
CA ILE A 23 -14.28 8.06 10.80
C ILE A 23 -13.05 8.45 9.96
N VAL A 24 -13.09 8.26 8.64
CA VAL A 24 -11.98 8.66 7.75
C VAL A 24 -11.73 10.17 7.87
N ASN A 25 -12.77 10.99 7.83
CA ASN A 25 -12.62 12.44 7.98
C ASN A 25 -12.07 12.82 9.36
N GLU A 26 -12.45 12.11 10.42
CA GLU A 26 -11.91 12.31 11.77
C GLU A 26 -10.42 11.97 11.84
N VAL A 27 -9.99 10.84 11.26
CA VAL A 27 -8.57 10.47 11.16
C VAL A 27 -7.76 11.50 10.39
N ILE A 28 -8.29 12.02 9.28
CA ILE A 28 -7.60 13.04 8.48
C ILE A 28 -7.45 14.33 9.30
N ARG A 29 -8.51 14.79 9.99
CA ARG A 29 -8.46 15.97 10.87
C ARG A 29 -7.45 15.82 12.00
N GLU A 30 -7.47 14.67 12.69
CA GLU A 30 -6.50 14.35 13.74
C GLU A 30 -5.06 14.30 13.21
N SER A 31 -4.85 13.69 12.04
CA SER A 31 -3.54 13.64 11.39
C SER A 31 -3.03 15.05 11.13
N ARG A 32 -3.90 15.97 10.69
CA ARG A 32 -3.52 17.34 10.41
C ARG A 32 -3.11 18.10 11.66
N SER A 33 -3.92 18.01 12.71
CA SER A 33 -3.65 18.65 14.00
C SER A 33 -2.30 18.20 14.58
N ARG A 34 -2.05 16.88 14.58
CA ARG A 34 -0.83 16.29 15.17
C ARG A 34 0.41 16.49 14.31
N LEU A 35 0.30 16.34 13.00
CA LEU A 35 1.45 16.46 12.12
C LEU A 35 1.88 17.91 11.92
N ALA A 36 0.95 18.89 11.96
CA ALA A 36 1.29 20.31 11.82
C ALA A 36 2.20 20.84 12.95
N SER A 37 2.08 20.29 14.17
CA SER A 37 2.92 20.64 15.31
C SER A 37 4.18 19.78 15.44
N HIS A 38 4.33 18.74 14.62
CA HIS A 38 5.43 17.79 14.72
C HIS A 38 6.80 18.47 14.52
N PRO A 39 7.82 18.20 15.36
CA PRO A 39 9.12 18.88 15.28
C PRO A 39 9.78 18.85 13.90
N LEU A 40 9.70 17.71 13.21
CA LEU A 40 10.20 17.57 11.85
C LEU A 40 9.49 18.52 10.86
N ASN A 41 8.19 18.73 11.01
CA ASN A 41 7.46 19.66 10.14
C ASN A 41 7.78 21.12 10.48
N LYS A 42 8.01 21.45 11.76
CA LYS A 42 8.54 22.76 12.16
C LYS A 42 9.93 23.03 11.60
N GLN A 43 10.78 22.01 11.55
CA GLN A 43 12.09 22.11 10.90
C GLN A 43 11.95 22.33 9.39
N ARG A 44 11.10 21.56 8.70
CA ARG A 44 10.84 21.73 7.26
C ARG A 44 10.37 23.14 6.93
N GLU A 45 9.47 23.70 7.74
CA GLU A 45 8.99 25.08 7.59
C GLU A 45 10.13 26.10 7.73
N LYS A 46 11.01 25.93 8.73
CA LYS A 46 12.21 26.78 8.92
C LYS A 46 13.19 26.69 7.74
N GLU A 47 13.26 25.53 7.08
CA GLU A 47 14.06 25.28 5.88
C GLU A 47 13.38 25.77 4.59
N GLY A 48 12.19 26.40 4.66
CA GLY A 48 11.42 26.82 3.48
C GLY A 48 10.79 25.66 2.69
N ARG A 49 10.70 24.46 3.28
CA ARG A 49 10.13 23.26 2.67
C ARG A 49 8.67 23.07 3.07
N LEU A 50 7.89 22.47 2.17
CA LEU A 50 6.49 22.12 2.47
C LEU A 50 6.40 21.08 3.60
N PRO A 51 5.57 21.28 4.63
CA PRO A 51 5.39 20.31 5.70
C PRO A 51 4.59 19.09 5.22
N ALA A 52 4.93 17.90 5.72
CA ALA A 52 4.16 16.68 5.55
C ALA A 52 3.12 16.60 6.67
N ASN A 53 2.12 17.47 6.62
CA ASN A 53 1.24 17.76 7.74
C ASN A 53 -0.16 17.14 7.66
N VAL A 54 -0.45 16.24 6.71
CA VAL A 54 -1.77 15.59 6.61
C VAL A 54 -1.63 14.24 5.93
N ILE A 55 -2.45 13.27 6.34
CA ILE A 55 -2.56 11.97 5.67
C ILE A 55 -3.68 12.07 4.64
N LEU A 56 -3.35 11.84 3.36
CA LEU A 56 -4.32 11.69 2.29
C LEU A 56 -4.63 10.21 2.09
N THR A 57 -5.90 9.84 2.16
CA THR A 57 -6.36 8.45 1.99
C THR A 57 -6.99 8.26 0.61
N ARG A 58 -6.82 7.06 0.05
CA ARG A 58 -7.47 6.62 -1.20
C ARG A 58 -7.49 5.10 -1.27
N GLY A 59 -8.36 4.55 -2.12
CA GLY A 59 -8.39 3.11 -2.39
C GLY A 59 -8.81 2.28 -1.19
N ALA A 60 -10.00 2.57 -0.63
CA ALA A 60 -10.56 1.76 0.44
C ALA A 60 -10.74 0.31 -0.04
N GLY A 61 -10.20 -0.64 0.72
CA GLY A 61 -10.31 -2.06 0.47
C GLY A 61 -10.86 -2.78 1.69
N VAL A 62 -11.59 -3.87 1.44
CA VAL A 62 -12.08 -4.78 2.47
C VAL A 62 -11.36 -6.10 2.28
N TYR A 63 -10.86 -6.68 3.38
CA TYR A 63 -10.29 -8.02 3.34
C TYR A 63 -11.42 -9.04 3.30
N GLU A 64 -11.45 -9.87 2.26
CA GLU A 64 -12.28 -11.05 2.19
C GLU A 64 -11.39 -12.28 2.14
N LYS A 65 -11.78 -13.39 2.78
CA LYS A 65 -10.99 -14.61 2.67
C LYS A 65 -11.23 -15.25 1.30
N VAL A 66 -10.18 -15.41 0.51
CA VAL A 66 -10.21 -16.16 -0.75
C VAL A 66 -9.48 -17.49 -0.59
N GLU A 67 -9.80 -18.45 -1.43
CA GLU A 67 -9.04 -19.69 -1.55
C GLU A 67 -7.63 -19.39 -2.08
N SER A 68 -6.64 -20.14 -1.61
CA SER A 68 -5.30 -20.05 -2.18
C SER A 68 -5.27 -20.62 -3.59
N LEU A 69 -4.27 -20.23 -4.40
CA LEU A 69 -4.07 -20.84 -5.71
C LEU A 69 -3.83 -22.36 -5.61
N LYS A 70 -3.21 -22.82 -4.52
CA LYS A 70 -3.00 -24.24 -4.25
C LYS A 70 -4.31 -24.97 -3.98
N ASP A 71 -5.18 -24.43 -3.14
CA ASP A 71 -6.45 -25.09 -2.79
C ASP A 71 -7.40 -25.12 -3.99
N ARG A 72 -7.44 -24.01 -4.75
CA ARG A 72 -8.37 -23.86 -5.87
C ARG A 72 -7.92 -24.58 -7.14
N TYR A 73 -6.61 -24.60 -7.43
CA TYR A 73 -6.08 -25.09 -8.71
C TYR A 73 -5.03 -26.19 -8.56
N GLY A 74 -4.65 -26.57 -7.33
CA GLY A 74 -3.61 -27.58 -7.09
C GLY A 74 -2.18 -27.10 -7.39
N ILE A 75 -1.98 -25.80 -7.69
CA ILE A 75 -0.66 -25.29 -8.10
C ILE A 75 0.15 -24.77 -6.92
N ARG A 76 1.44 -25.12 -6.90
CA ARG A 76 2.44 -24.40 -6.12
C ARG A 76 2.82 -23.14 -6.89
N SER A 77 3.01 -22.03 -6.20
CA SER A 77 3.25 -20.74 -6.85
C SER A 77 4.10 -19.81 -5.99
N CYS A 78 4.92 -19.01 -6.67
CA CYS A 78 5.74 -17.98 -6.05
C CYS A 78 5.66 -16.64 -6.81
N CYS A 79 6.02 -15.55 -6.14
CA CYS A 79 6.03 -14.20 -6.69
C CYS A 79 7.38 -13.52 -6.48
N ILE A 80 7.96 -13.04 -7.57
CA ILE A 80 9.17 -12.21 -7.58
C ILE A 80 8.78 -10.78 -7.98
N ALA A 81 8.64 -9.90 -7.01
CA ALA A 81 8.25 -8.52 -7.24
C ALA A 81 9.12 -7.54 -6.44
N GLY A 82 9.20 -6.30 -6.92
CA GLY A 82 9.82 -5.21 -6.16
C GLY A 82 8.82 -4.46 -5.29
N SER A 83 7.73 -4.00 -5.90
CA SER A 83 6.68 -3.23 -5.23
C SER A 83 5.88 -4.06 -4.22
N ALA A 84 5.55 -3.42 -3.08
CA ALA A 84 4.79 -4.03 -1.99
C ALA A 84 3.38 -4.45 -2.40
N LEU A 85 2.75 -3.75 -3.35
CA LEU A 85 1.39 -4.07 -3.81
C LEU A 85 1.31 -5.50 -4.37
N TYR A 86 2.20 -5.84 -5.31
CA TYR A 86 2.24 -7.18 -5.91
C TYR A 86 2.54 -8.27 -4.89
N LYS A 87 3.45 -7.99 -3.94
CA LYS A 87 3.76 -8.90 -2.83
C LYS A 87 2.54 -9.13 -1.93
N GLY A 88 1.76 -8.08 -1.67
CA GLY A 88 0.53 -8.16 -0.90
C GLY A 88 -0.52 -9.03 -1.58
N VAL A 89 -0.77 -8.81 -2.87
CA VAL A 89 -1.70 -9.61 -3.68
C VAL A 89 -1.25 -11.08 -3.75
N ALA A 90 0.04 -11.32 -4.01
CA ALA A 90 0.60 -12.66 -4.06
C ALA A 90 0.37 -13.44 -2.75
N LYS A 91 0.68 -12.82 -1.60
CA LYS A 91 0.41 -13.41 -0.28
C LYS A 91 -1.07 -13.65 -0.04
N TYR A 92 -1.90 -12.70 -0.47
CA TYR A 92 -3.35 -12.79 -0.31
C TYR A 92 -3.95 -14.01 -1.04
N VAL A 93 -3.41 -14.37 -2.20
CA VAL A 93 -3.80 -15.59 -2.94
C VAL A 93 -2.94 -16.82 -2.60
N GLY A 94 -2.14 -16.77 -1.54
CA GLY A 94 -1.37 -17.91 -1.03
C GLY A 94 -0.08 -18.25 -1.78
N MET A 95 0.47 -17.32 -2.57
CA MET A 95 1.78 -17.49 -3.21
C MET A 95 2.92 -17.20 -2.23
N GLU A 96 4.05 -17.90 -2.40
CA GLU A 96 5.27 -17.56 -1.68
C GLU A 96 5.97 -16.34 -2.30
N VAL A 97 6.35 -15.35 -1.49
CA VAL A 97 7.05 -14.16 -2.00
C VAL A 97 8.55 -14.33 -1.83
N LEU A 98 9.27 -14.51 -2.95
CA LEU A 98 10.71 -14.68 -2.95
C LEU A 98 11.42 -13.33 -2.79
N LYS A 99 12.39 -13.28 -1.87
CA LYS A 99 13.22 -12.10 -1.64
C LYS A 99 14.42 -12.13 -2.58
N VAL A 100 14.38 -11.31 -3.62
CA VAL A 100 15.48 -11.16 -4.58
C VAL A 100 16.21 -9.84 -4.33
N PRO A 101 17.51 -9.87 -3.95
CA PRO A 101 18.33 -8.67 -3.86
C PRO A 101 18.29 -7.87 -5.17
N GLY A 102 18.21 -6.54 -5.09
CA GLY A 102 18.10 -5.67 -6.27
C GLY A 102 16.70 -5.57 -6.87
N ALA A 103 15.71 -6.38 -6.46
CA ALA A 103 14.33 -6.21 -6.90
C ALA A 103 13.64 -5.03 -6.18
N THR A 104 13.91 -3.79 -6.61
CA THR A 104 13.42 -2.56 -5.98
C THR A 104 12.00 -2.18 -6.45
N GLY A 105 11.63 -2.57 -7.67
CA GLY A 105 10.38 -2.14 -8.31
C GLY A 105 10.40 -0.69 -8.79
N ARG A 106 11.59 -0.08 -8.88
CA ARG A 106 11.85 1.22 -9.48
C ARG A 106 12.71 1.05 -10.74
N ILE A 107 13.11 2.15 -11.37
CA ILE A 107 13.95 2.13 -12.58
C ILE A 107 15.33 1.49 -12.34
N ASP A 108 15.80 1.50 -11.09
CA ASP A 108 17.06 0.89 -10.65
C ASP A 108 16.91 -0.60 -10.29
N THR A 109 15.79 -1.23 -10.63
CA THR A 109 15.56 -2.64 -10.30
C THR A 109 16.49 -3.54 -11.11
N ASP A 110 17.09 -4.52 -10.45
CA ASP A 110 17.89 -5.55 -11.10
C ASP A 110 16.96 -6.57 -11.76
N ILE A 111 16.82 -6.47 -13.08
CA ILE A 111 15.97 -7.35 -13.89
C ILE A 111 16.61 -8.74 -14.02
N GLU A 112 17.94 -8.81 -14.14
CA GLU A 112 18.67 -10.06 -14.32
C GLU A 112 18.60 -10.92 -13.06
N ALA A 113 18.74 -10.32 -11.88
CA ALA A 113 18.55 -11.02 -10.61
C ALA A 113 17.15 -11.62 -10.50
N LYS A 114 16.11 -10.90 -10.96
CA LYS A 114 14.72 -11.42 -10.98
C LYS A 114 14.57 -12.58 -11.97
N ALA A 115 15.16 -12.47 -13.16
CA ALA A 115 15.10 -13.53 -14.17
C ALA A 115 15.81 -14.80 -13.69
N LYS A 116 17.00 -14.66 -13.09
CA LYS A 116 17.74 -15.77 -12.48
C LYS A 116 16.95 -16.45 -11.37
N ALA A 117 16.36 -15.67 -10.47
CA ALA A 117 15.51 -16.20 -9.40
C ALA A 117 14.26 -16.90 -9.95
N ALA A 118 13.66 -16.37 -11.02
CA ALA A 118 12.51 -17.02 -11.67
C ALA A 118 12.90 -18.36 -12.29
N ARG A 119 14.05 -18.44 -12.96
CA ARG A 119 14.58 -19.69 -13.52
C ARG A 119 14.80 -20.74 -12.43
N GLN A 120 15.36 -20.35 -11.29
CA GLN A 120 15.55 -21.25 -10.14
C GLN A 120 14.21 -21.71 -9.55
N ALA A 121 13.25 -20.79 -9.42
CA ALA A 121 11.95 -21.11 -8.84
C ALA A 121 11.15 -22.14 -9.66
N LEU A 122 11.35 -22.23 -10.97
CA LEU A 122 10.71 -23.23 -11.83
C LEU A 122 11.13 -24.68 -11.51
N GLU A 123 12.26 -24.87 -10.83
CA GLU A 123 12.71 -26.20 -10.40
C GLU A 123 12.00 -26.65 -9.11
N GLU A 124 11.44 -25.70 -8.34
CA GLU A 124 10.84 -25.96 -7.03
C GLU A 124 9.30 -25.84 -7.06
N PHE A 125 8.73 -24.87 -7.75
CA PHE A 125 7.30 -24.54 -7.74
C PHE A 125 6.56 -25.13 -8.93
#